data_AF-W4D5L7-F1
#
_entry.id   AF-W4D5L7-F1
#
_cell.length_a   1.000
_cell.length_b   1.000
_cell.length_c   1.000
_cell.angle_alpha   90.00
_cell.angle_beta   90.00
_cell.angle_gamma   90.00
#
_symmetry.space_group_name_H-M   'P 1'
#
loop_
_entity.id
_entity.type
_entity.pdbx_description
1 polymer ?
#
loop_
_entity_poly.entity_id
_entity_poly.type
_entity_poly.pdbx_seq_one_letter_code
_entity_poly.pdbx_strand_id
1 'polypeptide(L)'
;MKKNLFFTFISFLFLIACSSQQEYSNVNEAIMSLEKNITKIESPDDYILEGIQPVSYKLSNEEIIKVYAFGSEEKRESGIKHFEESIQLLSSHAPIVYQSGKYLVLYYALVDSKTRTPKLNETKFGVKIEKALNSM
;
A
#
# COMPACT_ATOMS: atom_id res chain seq x y z
N MET A 1 14.92 48.91 32.11
CA MET A 1 13.83 48.20 31.39
C MET A 1 14.43 47.05 30.59
N LYS A 2 14.53 45.85 31.19
CA LYS A 2 15.06 44.63 30.54
C LYS A 2 14.36 43.41 31.12
N LYS A 3 13.06 43.30 30.90
CA LYS A 3 12.24 42.13 31.23
C LYS A 3 11.07 42.21 30.27
N ASN A 4 11.15 41.48 29.16
CA ASN A 4 10.04 41.14 28.24
C ASN A 4 10.56 40.49 26.93
N LEU A 5 11.83 40.08 26.85
CA LEU A 5 12.39 39.42 25.65
C LEU A 5 12.46 37.89 25.74
N PHE A 6 11.92 37.28 26.80
CA PHE A 6 12.01 35.81 27.00
C PHE A 6 10.72 35.06 26.69
N PHE A 7 9.59 35.75 26.50
CA PHE A 7 8.29 35.11 26.29
C PHE A 7 8.00 34.76 24.83
N THR A 8 8.74 35.32 23.87
CA THR A 8 8.53 35.07 22.43
C THR A 8 9.33 33.89 21.87
N PHE A 9 10.32 33.35 22.61
CA PHE A 9 11.16 32.26 22.12
C PHE A 9 10.54 30.87 22.34
N ILE A 10 9.64 30.73 23.31
CA ILE A 10 9.00 29.45 23.66
C ILE A 10 7.92 29.06 22.64
N SER A 11 7.29 30.04 21.97
CA SER A 11 6.26 29.77 20.96
C SER A 11 6.81 29.18 19.66
N PHE A 12 8.12 29.34 19.38
CA PHE A 12 8.74 28.81 18.16
C PHE A 12 9.15 27.33 18.28
N LEU A 13 9.28 26.80 19.50
CA LEU A 13 9.67 25.40 19.73
C LEU A 13 8.53 24.40 19.45
N PHE A 14 7.27 24.86 19.38
CA PHE A 14 6.13 24.00 19.08
C PHE A 14 5.90 23.74 17.58
N LEU A 15 6.67 24.35 16.68
CA LEU A 15 6.58 24.12 15.24
C LEU A 15 7.47 22.96 14.74
N ILE A 16 8.31 22.37 15.61
CA ILE A 16 9.15 21.20 15.29
C ILE A 16 8.43 19.88 15.64
N ALA A 17 7.12 19.91 15.87
CA ALA A 17 6.31 18.69 15.76
C ALA A 17 6.19 18.31 14.28
N CYS A 18 7.32 18.00 13.64
CA CYS A 18 7.36 17.14 12.46
C CYS A 18 6.54 15.91 12.85
N SER A 19 5.42 15.70 12.17
CA SER A 19 4.72 14.42 12.25
C SER A 19 5.77 13.36 11.94
N SER A 20 6.13 12.53 12.92
CA SER A 20 6.98 11.37 12.69
C SER A 20 6.21 10.42 11.79
N GLN A 21 6.31 10.64 10.48
CA GLN A 21 5.79 9.71 9.49
C GLN A 21 6.62 8.45 9.66
N GLN A 22 5.96 7.36 10.00
CA GLN A 22 6.62 6.09 10.23
C GLN A 22 7.20 5.63 8.89
N GLU A 23 8.53 5.69 8.76
CA GLU A 23 9.24 5.18 7.59
C GLU A 23 9.34 3.66 7.71
N TYR A 24 9.05 2.95 6.61
CA TYR A 24 9.10 1.48 6.57
C TYR A 24 10.24 1.00 5.69
N SER A 25 10.98 0.01 6.17
CA SER A 25 12.14 -0.53 5.45
C SER A 25 11.77 -1.38 4.23
N ASN A 26 10.56 -1.93 4.21
CA ASN A 26 10.06 -2.78 3.14
C ASN A 26 8.51 -2.79 3.08
N VAL A 27 7.97 -3.12 1.91
CA VAL A 27 6.52 -3.03 1.65
C VAL A 27 5.72 -3.99 2.53
N ASN A 28 6.27 -5.17 2.84
CA ASN A 28 5.57 -6.14 3.68
C ASN A 28 5.34 -5.61 5.11
N GLU A 29 6.34 -4.92 5.66
CA GLU A 29 6.26 -4.25 6.96
C GLU A 29 5.20 -3.13 6.94
N ALA A 30 5.22 -2.30 5.89
CA ALA A 30 4.23 -1.25 5.68
C ALA A 30 2.80 -1.83 5.65
N ILE A 31 2.58 -2.91 4.87
CA ILE A 31 1.30 -3.61 4.80
C ILE A 31 0.89 -4.20 6.15
N MET A 32 1.77 -4.92 6.84
CA MET A 32 1.48 -5.51 8.15
C MET A 32 1.15 -4.47 9.23
N SER A 33 1.57 -3.21 9.06
CA SER A 33 1.26 -2.13 9.99
C SER A 33 -0.13 -1.51 9.82
N LEU A 34 -0.84 -1.81 8.73
CA LEU A 34 -2.13 -1.17 8.39
C LEU A 34 -3.21 -1.43 9.45
N GLU A 35 -3.16 -2.60 10.09
CA GLU A 35 -3.99 -2.94 11.25
C GLU A 35 -3.39 -4.10 12.05
N LYS A 36 -3.94 -4.32 13.25
CA LYS A 36 -3.41 -5.33 14.19
C LYS A 36 -3.64 -6.77 13.74
N ASN A 37 -4.69 -7.04 12.95
CA ASN A 37 -5.18 -8.39 12.66
C ASN A 37 -4.99 -8.78 11.19
N ILE A 38 -3.81 -8.49 10.63
CA ILE A 38 -3.45 -8.93 9.28
C ILE A 38 -2.83 -10.32 9.35
N THR A 39 -3.36 -11.25 8.56
CA THR A 39 -2.84 -12.61 8.49
C THR A 39 -2.22 -12.86 7.13
N LYS A 40 -0.96 -13.30 7.11
CA LYS A 40 -0.35 -13.81 5.88
C LYS A 40 -1.01 -15.13 5.49
N ILE A 41 -1.42 -15.24 4.23
CA ILE A 41 -2.08 -16.43 3.67
C ILE A 41 -1.29 -16.93 2.46
N GLU A 42 -1.53 -18.18 2.09
CA GLU A 42 -0.96 -18.74 0.87
C GLU A 42 -1.62 -18.11 -0.37
N SER A 43 -0.79 -17.86 -1.37
CA SER A 43 -1.21 -17.44 -2.71
C SER A 43 -1.25 -18.68 -3.59
N PRO A 44 -2.33 -18.94 -4.34
CA PRO A 44 -2.31 -20.03 -5.32
C PRO A 44 -1.39 -19.69 -6.51
N ASP A 45 -0.95 -20.72 -7.24
CA ASP A 45 0.08 -20.63 -8.28
C ASP A 45 -0.38 -19.88 -9.55
N ASP A 46 -1.69 -19.77 -9.76
CA ASP A 46 -2.30 -19.01 -10.85
C ASP A 46 -2.08 -17.48 -10.74
N TYR A 47 -1.53 -17.01 -9.63
CA TYR A 47 -1.16 -15.62 -9.40
C TYR A 47 0.33 -15.32 -9.64
N ILE A 48 1.12 -16.27 -10.16
CA ILE A 48 2.53 -16.02 -10.50
C ILE A 48 2.62 -14.99 -11.62
N LEU A 49 3.42 -13.93 -11.40
CA LEU A 49 3.73 -12.93 -12.42
C LEU A 49 5.23 -12.96 -12.70
N GLU A 50 5.62 -13.22 -13.95
CA GLU A 50 7.04 -13.29 -14.36
C GLU A 50 7.90 -14.21 -13.46
N GLY A 51 7.33 -15.33 -13.01
CA GLY A 51 7.98 -16.27 -12.09
C GLY A 51 8.02 -15.82 -10.62
N ILE A 52 7.36 -14.72 -10.27
CA ILE A 52 7.29 -14.20 -8.90
C ILE A 52 5.96 -14.60 -8.24
N GLN A 53 6.06 -15.39 -7.17
CA GLN A 53 4.92 -15.68 -6.28
C GLN A 53 4.65 -14.47 -5.38
N PRO A 54 3.40 -13.99 -5.27
CA PRO A 54 3.08 -12.92 -4.34
C PRO A 54 3.02 -13.42 -2.90
N VAL A 55 3.37 -12.55 -1.97
CA VAL A 55 2.95 -12.69 -0.57
C VAL A 55 1.53 -12.15 -0.44
N SER A 56 0.59 -12.99 0.01
CA SER A 56 -0.80 -12.57 0.24
C SER A 56 -1.06 -12.28 1.71
N TYR A 57 -1.82 -11.24 1.96
CA TYR A 57 -2.30 -10.82 3.27
C TYR A 57 -3.82 -10.71 3.24
N LYS A 58 -4.46 -11.25 4.27
CA LYS A 58 -5.88 -11.11 4.51
C LYS A 58 -6.12 -10.09 5.61
N LEU A 59 -6.96 -9.10 5.31
CA LEU A 59 -7.38 -8.07 6.24
C LEU A 59 -8.57 -8.55 7.10
N SER A 60 -8.87 -7.80 8.15
CA SER A 60 -9.94 -8.07 9.12
C SER A 60 -11.34 -8.13 8.51
N ASN A 61 -11.53 -7.54 7.33
CA ASN A 61 -12.77 -7.56 6.55
C ASN A 61 -12.72 -8.52 5.36
N GLU A 62 -11.84 -9.53 5.40
CA GLU A 62 -11.69 -10.57 4.38
C GLU A 62 -11.10 -10.10 3.04
N GLU A 63 -10.80 -8.80 2.90
CA GLU A 63 -10.11 -8.26 1.74
C GLU A 63 -8.67 -8.75 1.64
N ILE A 64 -8.14 -8.79 0.43
CA ILE A 64 -6.84 -9.40 0.15
C ILE A 64 -5.88 -8.35 -0.41
N ILE A 65 -4.66 -8.32 0.12
CA ILE A 65 -3.53 -7.60 -0.45
C ILE A 65 -2.51 -8.62 -0.94
N LYS A 66 -2.08 -8.50 -2.19
CA LYS A 66 -0.98 -9.29 -2.77
C LYS A 66 0.22 -8.39 -3.02
N VAL A 67 1.40 -8.80 -2.58
CA VAL A 67 2.66 -8.07 -2.75
C VAL A 67 3.63 -8.90 -3.57
N TYR A 68 4.06 -8.37 -4.71
CA TYR A 68 5.11 -8.94 -5.55
C TYR A 68 6.38 -8.11 -5.40
N ALA A 69 7.53 -8.77 -5.27
CA ALA A 69 8.84 -8.12 -5.13
C ALA A 69 9.74 -8.49 -6.31
N PHE A 70 9.77 -7.64 -7.35
CA PHE A 70 10.36 -7.96 -8.67
C PHE A 70 11.87 -7.77 -8.76
N GLY A 71 12.55 -7.38 -7.68
CA GLY A 71 14.01 -7.16 -7.67
C GLY A 71 14.45 -5.85 -8.32
N SER A 72 13.76 -5.38 -9.37
CA SER A 72 13.95 -4.07 -10.01
C SER A 72 12.63 -3.45 -10.49
N GLU A 73 12.66 -2.18 -10.87
CA GLU A 73 11.49 -1.47 -11.42
C GLU A 73 11.13 -1.99 -12.81
N GLU A 74 12.11 -2.30 -13.66
CA GLU A 74 11.85 -2.81 -15.02
C GLU A 74 11.14 -4.16 -14.98
N LYS A 75 11.54 -5.04 -14.04
CA LYS A 75 10.85 -6.32 -13.84
C LYS A 75 9.44 -6.13 -13.28
N ARG A 76 9.23 -5.13 -12.41
CA ARG A 76 7.90 -4.76 -11.92
C ARG A 76 7.01 -4.29 -13.08
N GLU A 77 7.54 -3.47 -13.98
CA GLU A 77 6.81 -2.99 -15.17
C GLU A 77 6.44 -4.15 -16.10
N SER A 78 7.35 -5.09 -16.34
CA SER A 78 7.03 -6.34 -17.06
C SER A 78 5.91 -7.12 -16.37
N GLY A 79 5.99 -7.26 -15.04
CA GLY A 79 4.97 -7.92 -14.23
C GLY A 79 3.60 -7.23 -14.28
N ILE A 80 3.55 -5.90 -14.32
CA ILE A 80 2.30 -5.15 -14.50
C ILE A 80 1.71 -5.42 -15.87
N LYS A 81 2.52 -5.35 -16.93
CA LYS A 81 2.05 -5.60 -18.28
C LYS A 81 1.47 -7.01 -18.40
N HIS A 82 2.16 -8.02 -17.86
CA HIS A 82 1.64 -9.37 -17.80
C HIS A 82 0.32 -9.43 -17.01
N PHE A 83 0.26 -8.81 -15.83
CA PHE A 83 -0.98 -8.74 -15.04
C PHE A 83 -2.15 -8.12 -15.82
N GLU A 84 -1.91 -7.02 -16.53
CA GLU A 84 -2.91 -6.33 -17.35
C GLU A 84 -3.39 -7.22 -18.50
N GLU A 85 -2.47 -7.90 -19.19
CA GLU A 85 -2.75 -8.76 -20.35
C GLU A 85 -3.44 -10.09 -19.98
N SER A 86 -3.10 -10.72 -18.85
CA SER A 86 -3.57 -12.07 -18.53
C SER A 86 -4.64 -12.11 -17.44
N ILE A 87 -4.44 -11.40 -16.33
CA ILE A 87 -5.27 -11.55 -15.13
C ILE A 87 -6.34 -10.47 -15.05
N GLN A 88 -5.97 -9.22 -15.36
CA GLN A 88 -6.92 -8.13 -15.33
C GLN A 88 -7.98 -8.35 -16.40
N LEU A 89 -7.66 -8.53 -17.69
CA LEU A 89 -8.70 -8.62 -18.73
C LEU A 89 -9.83 -9.65 -18.47
N LEU A 90 -9.55 -10.70 -17.69
CA LEU A 90 -10.51 -11.77 -17.41
C LEU A 90 -11.38 -11.56 -16.15
N SER A 91 -11.00 -10.67 -15.23
CA SER A 91 -11.70 -10.52 -13.95
C SER A 91 -12.83 -9.49 -13.99
N SER A 92 -14.03 -9.86 -13.54
CA SER A 92 -15.16 -8.93 -13.35
C SER A 92 -14.91 -7.86 -12.28
N HIS A 93 -14.00 -8.14 -11.34
CA HIS A 93 -13.58 -7.21 -10.29
C HIS A 93 -12.05 -7.08 -10.31
N ALA A 94 -11.57 -5.90 -10.69
CA ALA A 94 -10.15 -5.61 -10.75
C ALA A 94 -9.66 -5.06 -9.40
N PRO A 95 -8.46 -5.45 -8.95
CA PRO A 95 -7.86 -4.85 -7.77
C PRO A 95 -7.46 -3.40 -8.04
N ILE A 96 -7.28 -2.65 -6.97
CA ILE A 96 -6.52 -1.40 -7.01
C ILE A 96 -5.04 -1.75 -7.05
N VAL A 97 -4.30 -1.11 -7.97
CA VAL A 97 -2.88 -1.37 -8.20
C VAL A 97 -2.05 -0.23 -7.63
N TYR A 98 -1.06 -0.56 -6.81
CA TYR A 98 -0.05 0.37 -6.32
C TYR A 98 1.35 -0.07 -6.74
N GLN A 99 2.23 0.91 -6.94
CA GLN A 99 3.60 0.72 -7.38
C GLN A 99 4.51 1.44 -6.38
N SER A 100 5.53 0.76 -5.87
CA SER A 100 6.52 1.35 -4.96
C SER A 100 7.88 0.73 -5.23
N GLY A 101 8.76 1.46 -5.94
CA GLY A 101 10.03 0.97 -6.42
C GLY A 101 9.89 -0.38 -7.17
N LYS A 102 10.60 -1.41 -6.69
CA LYS A 102 10.57 -2.77 -7.24
C LYS A 102 9.32 -3.61 -6.86
N TYR A 103 8.34 -3.03 -6.18
CA TYR A 103 7.17 -3.75 -5.67
C TYR A 103 5.90 -3.42 -6.45
N LEU A 104 5.08 -4.43 -6.69
CA LEU A 104 3.71 -4.31 -7.15
C LEU A 104 2.77 -4.77 -6.03
N VAL A 105 1.79 -3.94 -5.69
CA VAL A 105 0.79 -4.26 -4.67
C VAL A 105 -0.60 -4.25 -5.30
N LEU A 106 -1.31 -5.36 -5.18
CA LEU A 106 -2.69 -5.51 -5.65
C LEU A 106 -3.62 -5.59 -4.44
N TYR A 107 -4.61 -4.72 -4.37
CA TYR A 107 -5.61 -4.69 -3.31
C TYR A 107 -6.99 -5.06 -3.85
N TYR A 108 -7.47 -6.24 -3.45
CA TYR A 108 -8.78 -6.76 -3.80
C TYR A 108 -9.79 -6.37 -2.71
N ALA A 109 -10.43 -5.23 -2.92
CA ALA A 109 -11.47 -4.73 -2.03
C ALA A 109 -12.80 -5.47 -2.25
N LEU A 110 -13.54 -5.70 -1.16
CA LEU A 110 -14.84 -6.35 -1.15
C LEU A 110 -15.92 -5.27 -0.98
N VAL A 111 -16.11 -4.50 -2.05
CA VAL A 111 -17.05 -3.37 -2.08
C VAL A 111 -17.94 -3.46 -3.31
N ASP A 112 -19.21 -3.11 -3.14
CA ASP A 112 -20.15 -2.98 -4.25
C ASP A 112 -19.87 -1.67 -5.01
N SER A 113 -18.98 -1.74 -6.01
CA SER A 113 -18.60 -0.60 -6.84
C SER A 113 -19.30 -0.65 -8.19
N LYS A 114 -19.66 0.53 -8.69
CA LYS A 114 -20.20 0.71 -10.06
C LYS A 114 -19.12 0.56 -11.13
N THR A 115 -17.85 0.57 -10.74
CA THR A 115 -16.72 0.39 -11.63
C THR A 115 -16.01 -0.91 -11.34
N ARG A 116 -15.37 -1.44 -12.38
CA ARG A 116 -14.62 -2.69 -12.32
C ARG A 116 -13.48 -2.66 -11.29
N THR A 117 -12.78 -1.53 -11.21
CA THR A 117 -11.84 -1.23 -10.12
C THR A 117 -12.53 -0.24 -9.18
N PRO A 118 -12.66 -0.55 -7.88
CA PRO A 118 -13.20 0.41 -6.91
C PRO A 118 -12.33 1.66 -6.77
N LYS A 119 -12.93 2.81 -6.47
CA LYS A 119 -12.18 4.02 -6.14
C LYS A 119 -11.63 3.94 -4.72
N LEU A 120 -10.51 4.61 -4.45
CA LEU A 120 -9.87 4.60 -3.13
C LEU A 120 -10.83 4.98 -2.00
N ASN A 121 -11.67 5.99 -2.22
CA ASN A 121 -12.65 6.49 -1.25
C ASN A 121 -13.87 5.57 -1.06
N GLU A 122 -14.05 4.57 -1.92
CA GLU A 122 -15.06 3.53 -1.77
C GLU A 122 -14.56 2.38 -0.88
N THR A 123 -13.25 2.32 -0.62
CA THR A 123 -12.61 1.21 0.11
C THR A 123 -12.25 1.60 1.54
N LYS A 124 -12.20 0.59 2.42
CA LYS A 124 -11.82 0.79 3.83
C LYS A 124 -10.32 1.06 4.00
N PHE A 125 -9.48 0.47 3.15
CA PHE A 125 -8.02 0.52 3.32
C PHE A 125 -7.26 1.19 2.17
N GLY A 126 -7.87 1.50 1.02
CA GLY A 126 -7.14 1.99 -0.15
C GLY A 126 -6.28 3.23 0.13
N VAL A 127 -6.86 4.26 0.76
CA VAL A 127 -6.12 5.47 1.16
C VAL A 127 -5.02 5.18 2.19
N LYS A 128 -5.23 4.20 3.08
CA LYS A 128 -4.22 3.83 4.09
C LYS A 128 -3.04 3.11 3.45
N ILE A 129 -3.32 2.22 2.49
CA ILE A 129 -2.29 1.51 1.72
C ILE A 129 -1.46 2.51 0.92
N GLU A 130 -2.10 3.41 0.18
CA GLU A 130 -1.42 4.46 -0.59
C GLU A 130 -0.47 5.28 0.29
N LYS A 131 -0.95 5.75 1.45
CA LYS A 131 -0.12 6.50 2.40
C LYS A 131 1.04 5.68 2.94
N ALA A 132 0.82 4.42 3.30
CA ALA A 132 1.87 3.55 3.83
C ALA A 132 2.97 3.32 2.78
N LEU A 133 2.60 3.11 1.52
CA LEU A 133 3.55 2.89 0.42
C LEU A 133 4.28 4.16 -0.02
N ASN A 134 3.67 5.34 0.12
CA ASN A 134 4.32 6.63 -0.16
C ASN A 134 5.25 7.10 0.98
N SER A 135 5.22 6.43 2.13
CA SER A 135 6.08 6.71 3.30
C SER A 135 7.34 5.85 3.32
N MET A 136 7.69 5.29 2.16
CA MET A 136 8.77 4.33 1.98
C MET A 136 9.98 4.92 1.26
#